data_AF-A0A951C1F9-F1
#
_entry.id   AF-A0A951C1F9-F1
#
_cell.length_a   1.000
_cell.length_b   1.000
_cell.length_c   1.000
_cell.angle_alpha   90.00
_cell.angle_beta   90.00
_cell.angle_gamma   90.00
#
_symmetry.space_group_name_H-M   'P 1'
#
loop_
_entity.id
_entity.type
_entity.pdbx_description
1 polymer ?
#
loop_
_entity_poly.entity_id
_entity_poly.type
_entity_poly.pdbx_seq_one_letter_code
_entity_poly.pdbx_strand_id
1 'polypeptide(L)'
;MIMVGDTIFGKGNGKTFMLIEAFTVFLAIVGTTLSCLNTGARVTYAMGKDAEMPDHFGKLHERNLTPHRSIWTLATISAVVGCLTVINYFGDSTALTDATIKALPQGFWSSFGYFSHDTAAALPNSFTAVSLASNFGTFLLYMLSCIICMVAYHNHPNFKAVRHFLIPLFGLLANLVCMLAYIVLPFMGIGTKLEPFTALGVAAIWLVYGGIYFARSTKASGRTTMVESRAKQAMS
;
A
#
# COMPACT_ATOMS: atom_id res chain seq x y z
N MET A 1 -16.26 12.06 -18.10
CA MET A 1 -16.40 13.22 -17.19
C MET A 1 -17.06 14.42 -17.85
N ILE A 2 -16.59 14.88 -19.02
CA ILE A 2 -17.26 15.99 -19.74
C ILE A 2 -18.71 15.66 -20.09
N MET A 3 -18.98 14.45 -20.61
CA MET A 3 -20.35 13.99 -20.90
C MET A 3 -21.25 13.99 -19.66
N VAL A 4 -20.72 13.55 -18.50
CA VAL A 4 -21.46 13.54 -17.23
C VAL A 4 -21.73 14.97 -16.75
N GLY A 5 -20.73 15.84 -16.82
CA GLY A 5 -20.87 17.25 -16.49
C GLY A 5 -21.87 17.97 -17.40
N ASP A 6 -21.88 17.69 -18.70
CA ASP A 6 -22.86 18.24 -19.64
C ASP A 6 -24.27 17.71 -19.40
N THR A 7 -24.42 16.45 -18.96
CA THR A 7 -25.75 15.89 -18.59
C THR A 7 -26.31 16.45 -17.29
N ILE A 8 -25.46 16.83 -16.33
CA ILE A 8 -25.89 17.28 -14.99
C ILE A 8 -26.01 18.82 -14.92
N PHE A 9 -25.06 19.54 -15.53
CA PHE A 9 -24.95 21.02 -15.42
C PHE A 9 -25.36 21.76 -16.70
N GLY A 10 -25.88 21.05 -17.70
CA GLY A 10 -26.29 21.59 -18.99
C GLY A 10 -25.17 21.62 -20.04
N LYS A 11 -25.58 21.60 -21.32
CA LYS A 11 -24.66 21.55 -22.47
C LYS A 11 -23.67 22.72 -22.44
N GLY A 12 -22.37 22.41 -22.37
CA GLY A 12 -21.28 23.39 -22.44
C GLY A 12 -20.55 23.59 -21.11
N ASN A 13 -21.11 23.14 -19.99
CA ASN A 13 -20.50 23.26 -18.66
C ASN A 13 -19.63 22.05 -18.26
N GLY A 14 -19.61 20.99 -19.07
CA GLY A 14 -18.86 19.76 -18.78
C GLY A 14 -17.35 19.96 -18.65
N LYS A 15 -16.76 20.90 -19.39
CA LYS A 15 -15.33 21.23 -19.27
C LYS A 15 -15.01 21.94 -17.95
N THR A 16 -15.86 22.85 -17.51
CA THR A 16 -15.70 23.56 -16.23
C THR A 16 -15.84 22.61 -15.05
N PHE A 17 -16.83 21.71 -15.10
CA PHE A 17 -17.00 20.65 -14.10
C PHE A 17 -15.77 19.75 -14.00
N MET A 18 -15.25 19.28 -15.15
CA MET A 18 -14.03 18.47 -15.20
C MET A 18 -12.82 19.18 -14.57
N LEU A 19 -12.65 20.48 -14.80
CA LEU A 19 -11.53 21.25 -14.23
C LEU A 19 -11.65 21.42 -12.72
N ILE A 20 -12.86 21.68 -12.21
CA ILE A 20 -13.11 21.76 -10.76
C ILE A 20 -12.82 20.43 -10.09
N GLU A 21 -13.28 19.32 -10.66
CA GLU A 21 -13.03 17.99 -10.14
C GLU A 21 -11.53 17.63 -10.18
N ALA A 22 -10.83 17.95 -11.27
CA ALA A 22 -9.39 17.74 -11.33
C ALA A 22 -8.65 18.51 -10.22
N PHE A 23 -9.09 19.73 -9.91
CA PHE A 23 -8.53 20.53 -8.83
C PHE A 23 -8.81 19.93 -7.45
N THR A 24 -10.04 19.44 -7.18
CA THR A 24 -10.36 18.81 -5.90
C THR A 24 -9.63 17.49 -5.71
N VAL A 25 -9.48 16.68 -6.76
CA VAL A 25 -8.67 15.45 -6.73
C VAL A 25 -7.20 15.77 -6.45
N PHE A 26 -6.65 16.82 -7.08
CA PHE A 26 -5.29 17.27 -6.79
C PHE A 26 -5.11 17.62 -5.30
N LEU A 27 -6.03 18.41 -4.72
CA LEU A 27 -6.00 18.75 -3.30
C LEU A 27 -6.11 17.49 -2.41
N ALA A 28 -6.96 16.54 -2.79
CA ALA A 28 -7.14 15.28 -2.06
C ALA A 28 -5.86 14.44 -2.05
N ILE A 29 -5.16 14.34 -3.18
CA ILE A 29 -3.90 13.59 -3.29
C ILE A 29 -2.83 14.20 -2.38
N VAL A 30 -2.70 15.53 -2.36
CA VAL A 30 -1.74 16.22 -1.47
C VAL A 30 -2.08 15.96 0.01
N GLY A 31 -3.36 16.11 0.38
CA GLY A 31 -3.82 15.89 1.76
C GLY A 31 -3.58 14.45 2.24
N THR A 32 -3.96 13.45 1.45
CA THR A 32 -3.76 12.04 1.80
C THR A 32 -2.27 11.70 1.87
N THR A 33 -1.44 12.20 0.95
CA THR A 33 0.01 11.95 0.95
C THR A 33 0.66 12.47 2.23
N LEU A 34 0.36 13.71 2.64
CA LEU A 34 0.88 14.30 3.87
C LEU A 34 0.42 13.53 5.12
N SER A 35 -0.84 13.11 5.14
CA SER A 35 -1.42 12.31 6.24
C SER A 35 -0.73 10.95 6.38
N CYS A 36 -0.56 10.22 5.27
CA CYS A 36 0.10 8.92 5.25
C CYS A 36 1.57 9.02 5.67
N LEU A 37 2.31 10.03 5.19
CA LEU A 37 3.71 10.24 5.56
C LEU A 37 3.88 10.51 7.06
N ASN A 38 3.06 11.40 7.64
CA ASN A 38 3.15 11.74 9.05
C ASN A 38 2.75 10.55 9.95
N THR A 39 1.71 9.81 9.57
CA THR A 39 1.28 8.61 10.31
C THR A 39 2.34 7.51 10.23
N GLY A 40 2.85 7.21 9.03
CA GLY A 40 3.90 6.20 8.82
C GLY A 40 5.19 6.52 9.58
N ALA A 41 5.61 7.78 9.58
CA ALA A 41 6.79 8.22 10.32
C ALA A 41 6.63 8.06 11.84
N ARG A 42 5.42 8.31 12.39
CA ARG A 42 5.12 8.13 13.82
C ARG A 42 5.11 6.66 14.22
N VAL A 43 4.52 5.78 13.40
CA VAL A 43 4.54 4.33 13.64
C VAL A 43 5.97 3.80 13.59
N THR A 44 6.74 4.19 12.57
CA THR A 44 8.16 3.81 12.44
C THR A 44 9.00 4.30 13.62
N TYR A 45 8.74 5.52 14.09
CA TYR A 45 9.40 6.07 15.28
C TYR A 45 9.06 5.27 16.54
N ALA A 46 7.79 4.93 16.77
CA ALA A 46 7.38 4.12 17.91
C ALA A 46 8.05 2.73 17.87
N MET A 47 8.10 2.09 16.70
CA MET A 47 8.81 0.82 16.50
C MET A 47 10.31 0.93 16.76
N GLY A 48 10.95 2.04 16.37
CA GLY A 48 12.35 2.32 16.67
C GLY A 48 12.60 2.56 18.16
N LYS A 49 11.65 3.16 18.89
CA LYS A 49 11.71 3.33 20.35
C LYS A 49 11.55 2.00 21.09
N ASP A 50 10.74 1.09 20.57
CA ASP A 50 10.52 -0.25 21.16
C ASP A 50 11.65 -1.26 20.83
N ALA A 51 12.70 -0.80 20.13
CA ALA A 51 13.85 -1.57 19.64
C ALA A 51 13.47 -2.68 18.62
N GLU A 52 12.32 -2.55 17.97
CA GLU A 52 11.89 -3.44 16.87
C GLU A 52 12.54 -3.01 15.53
N MET A 53 12.83 -1.72 15.38
CA MET A 53 13.58 -1.18 14.23
C MET A 53 14.92 -0.57 14.67
N PRO A 54 15.90 -0.39 13.76
CA PRO A 54 17.21 0.14 14.13
C PRO A 54 17.13 1.45 14.90
N ASP A 55 17.97 1.62 15.93
CA ASP A 55 17.97 2.76 16.87
C ASP A 55 18.00 4.14 16.20
N HIS A 56 18.44 4.21 14.94
CA HIS A 56 18.41 5.41 14.13
C HIS A 56 17.01 5.99 13.94
N PHE A 57 15.98 5.15 13.87
CA PHE A 57 14.58 5.54 13.67
C PHE A 57 13.89 6.03 14.96
N GLY A 58 14.44 5.71 16.13
CA GLY A 58 13.93 6.12 17.45
C GLY A 58 14.44 7.48 17.95
N LYS A 59 15.23 8.22 17.15
CA LYS A 59 15.79 9.52 17.54
C LYS A 59 14.91 10.68 17.08
N LEU A 60 14.50 11.52 18.04
CA LEU A 60 13.78 12.76 17.78
C LEU A 60 14.76 13.91 17.50
N HIS A 61 14.33 14.87 16.69
CA HIS A 61 15.06 16.12 16.53
C HIS A 61 15.02 16.94 17.83
N GLU A 62 16.17 17.45 18.27
CA GLU A 62 16.35 18.08 19.60
C GLU A 62 15.50 19.33 19.82
N ARG A 63 15.19 20.09 18.75
CA ARG A 63 14.46 21.35 18.84
C ARG A 63 12.96 21.23 18.55
N ASN A 64 12.59 20.40 17.59
CA ASN A 64 11.22 20.32 17.08
C ASN A 64 10.47 19.04 17.51
N LEU A 65 11.15 18.11 18.18
CA LEU A 65 10.60 16.81 18.61
C LEU A 65 9.87 16.07 17.48
N THR A 66 10.41 16.15 16.26
CA THR A 66 9.91 15.43 15.09
C THR A 66 10.86 14.30 14.69
N PRO A 67 10.34 13.15 14.24
CA PRO A 67 11.15 12.04 13.76
C PRO A 67 11.65 12.30 12.33
N HIS A 68 12.50 13.33 12.17
CA HIS A 68 12.97 13.80 10.85
C HIS A 68 13.62 12.69 10.01
N ARG A 69 14.38 11.78 10.65
CA ARG A 69 15.04 10.66 9.98
C ARG A 69 14.04 9.64 9.40
N SER A 70 12.99 9.33 10.14
CA SER A 70 11.90 8.45 9.68
C SER A 70 11.10 9.08 8.53
N ILE A 71 10.92 10.40 8.55
CA ILE A 71 10.23 11.12 7.47
C ILE A 71 11.06 11.05 6.16
N TRP A 72 12.35 11.37 6.21
CA TRP A 72 13.21 11.37 5.01
C TRP A 72 13.42 9.99 4.40
N THR A 73 13.57 8.96 5.24
CA THR A 73 13.67 7.58 4.77
C THR A 73 12.38 7.13 4.09
N LEU A 74 11.22 7.38 4.69
CA LEU A 74 9.92 7.07 4.08
C LEU A 74 9.72 7.84 2.77
N ALA A 75 10.06 9.14 2.75
CA ALA A 75 9.95 9.97 1.54
C ALA A 75 10.87 9.47 0.41
N THR A 76 12.08 9.02 0.73
CA THR A 76 13.03 8.48 -0.26
C THR A 76 12.50 7.17 -0.84
N ILE A 77 11.98 6.27 0.01
CA ILE A 77 11.37 5.02 -0.46
C ILE A 77 10.14 5.33 -1.33
N SER A 78 9.28 6.26 -0.91
CA SER A 78 8.13 6.69 -1.70
C SER A 78 8.53 7.29 -3.05
N ALA A 79 9.62 8.05 -3.12
CA ALA A 79 10.13 8.59 -4.38
C ALA A 79 10.59 7.47 -5.32
N VAL A 80 11.33 6.48 -4.81
CA VAL A 80 11.79 5.32 -5.61
C VAL A 80 10.60 4.50 -6.10
N VAL A 81 9.65 4.16 -5.22
CA VAL A 81 8.44 3.43 -5.60
C VAL A 81 7.61 4.24 -6.59
N GLY A 82 7.53 5.57 -6.42
CA GLY A 82 6.87 6.48 -7.34
C GLY A 82 7.54 6.53 -8.72
N CYS A 83 8.87 6.42 -8.81
CA CYS A 83 9.54 6.25 -10.10
C CYS A 83 9.17 4.91 -10.73
N LEU A 84 9.16 3.82 -9.96
CA LEU A 84 8.81 2.47 -10.45
C LEU A 84 7.40 2.41 -11.05
N THR A 85 6.43 3.17 -10.53
CA THR A 85 5.05 3.16 -11.07
C THR A 85 4.97 3.70 -12.50
N VAL A 86 5.90 4.57 -12.90
CA VAL A 86 5.85 5.26 -14.20
C VAL A 86 6.70 4.57 -15.28
N ILE A 87 7.58 3.63 -14.92
CA ILE A 87 8.49 2.96 -15.86
C ILE A 87 7.75 2.20 -16.97
N ASN A 88 6.68 1.48 -16.65
CA ASN A 88 5.89 0.73 -17.63
C ASN A 88 4.39 0.98 -17.42
N TYR A 89 3.98 2.24 -17.55
CA TYR A 89 2.58 2.65 -17.34
C TYR A 89 1.62 2.08 -18.40
N PHE A 90 2.11 1.83 -19.61
CA PHE A 90 1.35 1.25 -20.73
C PHE A 90 1.60 -0.26 -20.89
N GLY A 91 1.72 -0.99 -19.78
CA GLY A 91 1.85 -2.44 -19.78
C GLY A 91 0.51 -3.18 -19.83
N ASP A 92 0.52 -4.44 -20.26
CA ASP A 92 -0.64 -5.35 -20.29
C ASP A 92 -1.83 -4.73 -21.07
N SER A 93 -3.01 -4.68 -20.47
CA SER A 93 -4.26 -4.21 -21.05
C SER A 93 -4.29 -2.73 -21.41
N THR A 94 -3.28 -1.94 -21.00
CA THR A 94 -3.15 -0.53 -21.36
C THR A 94 -2.11 -0.28 -22.47
N ALA A 95 -1.59 -1.33 -23.11
CA ALA A 95 -0.66 -1.20 -24.23
C ALA A 95 -1.25 -0.35 -25.37
N LEU A 96 -0.51 0.70 -25.75
CA LEU A 96 -0.89 1.61 -26.82
C LEU A 96 -0.66 0.92 -28.18
N THR A 97 -1.61 1.06 -29.11
CA THR A 97 -1.43 0.56 -30.47
C THR A 97 -0.28 1.28 -31.18
N ASP A 98 0.47 0.57 -32.02
CA ASP A 98 1.61 1.13 -32.75
C ASP A 98 1.23 2.35 -33.62
N ALA A 99 -0.02 2.42 -34.09
CA ALA A 99 -0.57 3.57 -34.81
C ALA A 99 -0.69 4.81 -33.92
N THR A 100 -1.05 4.64 -32.65
CA THR A 100 -1.17 5.73 -31.66
C THR A 100 0.22 6.22 -31.23
N ILE A 101 1.17 5.30 -31.07
CA ILE A 101 2.57 5.64 -30.76
C ILE A 101 3.19 6.47 -31.90
N LYS A 102 2.94 6.09 -33.16
CA LYS A 102 3.41 6.85 -34.34
C LYS A 102 2.71 8.19 -34.53
N ALA A 103 1.48 8.35 -34.05
CA ALA A 103 0.72 9.60 -34.12
C ALA A 103 1.09 10.61 -33.02
N LEU A 104 1.85 10.20 -32.00
CA LEU A 104 2.34 11.11 -30.95
C LEU A 104 3.37 12.09 -31.56
N PRO A 105 3.36 13.39 -31.21
CA PRO A 105 4.42 14.31 -31.59
C PRO A 105 5.77 13.78 -31.05
N GLN A 106 6.60 13.27 -31.95
CA GLN A 106 7.91 12.67 -31.66
C GLN A 106 8.94 13.78 -31.38
N GLY A 107 8.96 14.29 -30.15
CA GLY A 107 10.04 15.10 -29.60
C GLY A 107 11.09 14.23 -28.89
N PHE A 108 12.19 14.87 -28.46
CA PHE A 108 13.31 14.20 -27.77
C PHE A 108 12.87 13.37 -26.54
N TRP A 109 11.86 13.86 -25.80
CA TRP A 109 11.33 13.20 -24.60
C TRP A 109 10.20 12.19 -24.88
N SER A 110 9.60 12.20 -26.07
CA SER A 110 8.47 11.33 -26.42
C SER A 110 8.85 10.17 -27.36
N SER A 111 10.09 10.12 -27.83
CA SER A 111 10.62 8.99 -28.61
C SER A 111 11.40 7.97 -27.76
N PHE A 112 11.81 8.36 -26.55
CA PHE A 112 12.54 7.49 -25.63
C PHE A 112 11.57 6.81 -24.66
N GLY A 113 11.43 5.49 -24.74
CA GLY A 113 10.75 4.67 -23.72
C GLY A 113 9.42 4.01 -24.11
N TYR A 114 8.91 4.20 -25.33
CA TYR A 114 7.75 3.44 -25.80
C TYR A 114 8.20 2.12 -26.42
N PHE A 115 7.82 1.00 -25.80
CA PHE A 115 8.00 -0.33 -26.37
C PHE A 115 6.99 -0.58 -27.51
N SER A 116 7.31 -1.53 -28.39
CA SER A 116 6.33 -2.03 -29.37
C SER A 116 5.11 -2.62 -28.65
N HIS A 117 3.93 -2.53 -29.27
CA HIS A 117 2.67 -3.02 -28.68
C HIS A 117 2.80 -4.45 -28.12
N ASP A 118 3.47 -5.36 -28.85
CA ASP A 118 3.61 -6.75 -28.45
C ASP A 118 4.54 -6.94 -27.24
N THR A 119 5.55 -6.08 -27.09
CA THR A 119 6.46 -6.11 -25.93
C THR A 119 5.83 -5.43 -24.72
N ALA A 120 5.04 -4.37 -24.93
CA ALA A 120 4.32 -3.68 -23.88
C ALA A 120 3.18 -4.55 -23.30
N ALA A 121 2.47 -5.29 -24.15
CA ALA A 121 1.42 -6.22 -23.72
C ALA A 121 1.95 -7.44 -22.94
N ALA A 122 3.22 -7.82 -23.16
CA ALA A 122 3.84 -8.94 -22.44
C ALA A 122 4.35 -8.56 -21.03
N LEU A 123 4.44 -7.27 -20.72
CA LEU A 123 4.95 -6.77 -19.44
C LEU A 123 3.79 -6.29 -18.54
N PRO A 124 3.86 -6.52 -17.22
CA PRO A 124 2.84 -6.05 -16.30
C PRO A 124 2.76 -4.53 -16.29
N ASN A 125 1.56 -3.99 -16.13
CA ASN A 125 1.39 -2.56 -15.89
C ASN A 125 2.02 -2.18 -14.53
N SER A 126 3.05 -1.34 -14.53
CA SER A 126 3.79 -1.00 -13.30
C SER A 126 2.94 -0.22 -12.29
N PHE A 127 2.01 0.61 -12.75
CA PHE A 127 1.10 1.35 -11.88
C PHE A 127 0.10 0.42 -11.18
N THR A 128 -0.50 -0.49 -11.95
CA THR A 128 -1.43 -1.50 -11.41
C THR A 128 -0.71 -2.48 -10.49
N ALA A 129 0.49 -2.94 -10.86
CA ALA A 129 1.28 -3.87 -10.04
C ALA A 129 1.66 -3.26 -8.68
N VAL A 130 2.14 -2.01 -8.64
CA VAL A 130 2.47 -1.31 -7.38
C VAL A 130 1.21 -1.03 -6.55
N SER A 131 0.11 -0.62 -7.19
CA SER A 131 -1.17 -0.40 -6.51
C SER A 131 -1.68 -1.69 -5.88
N LEU A 132 -1.59 -2.81 -6.59
CA LEU A 132 -2.02 -4.11 -6.10
C LEU A 132 -1.12 -4.66 -5.00
N ALA A 133 0.20 -4.44 -5.09
CA ALA A 133 1.14 -4.76 -4.03
C ALA A 133 0.81 -4.00 -2.72
N SER A 134 0.48 -2.70 -2.83
CA SER A 134 0.06 -1.89 -1.69
C SER A 134 -1.28 -2.36 -1.09
N ASN A 135 -2.25 -2.72 -1.95
CA ASN A 135 -3.54 -3.26 -1.52
C ASN A 135 -3.38 -4.60 -0.79
N PHE A 136 -2.55 -5.51 -1.29
CA PHE A 136 -2.25 -6.78 -0.63
C PHE A 136 -1.57 -6.58 0.72
N GLY A 137 -0.61 -5.66 0.82
CA GLY A 137 -0.01 -5.30 2.10
C GLY A 137 -1.04 -4.80 3.12
N THR A 138 -1.97 -3.95 2.67
CA THR A 138 -3.03 -3.41 3.53
C THR A 138 -4.03 -4.49 3.97
N PHE A 139 -4.45 -5.39 3.06
CA PHE A 139 -5.31 -6.52 3.40
C PHE A 139 -4.66 -7.43 4.46
N LEU A 140 -3.36 -7.72 4.33
CA LEU A 140 -2.61 -8.49 5.31
C LEU A 140 -2.57 -7.80 6.68
N LEU A 141 -2.29 -6.49 6.71
CA LEU A 141 -2.27 -5.72 7.96
C LEU A 141 -3.64 -5.68 8.65
N TYR A 142 -4.73 -5.55 7.87
CA TYR A 142 -6.09 -5.59 8.42
C TYR A 142 -6.46 -6.96 8.93
N MET A 143 -6.15 -8.04 8.19
CA MET A 143 -6.36 -9.41 8.65
C MET A 143 -5.59 -9.68 9.95
N LEU A 144 -4.32 -9.29 10.02
CA LEU A 144 -3.51 -9.45 11.22
C LEU A 144 -4.08 -8.64 12.39
N SER A 145 -4.53 -7.41 12.16
CA SER A 145 -5.17 -6.58 13.19
C SER A 145 -6.46 -7.23 13.72
N CYS A 146 -7.27 -7.82 12.83
CA CYS A 146 -8.45 -8.59 13.22
C CYS A 146 -8.08 -9.82 14.05
N ILE A 147 -7.06 -10.58 13.66
CA ILE A 147 -6.55 -11.74 14.41
C ILE A 147 -6.07 -11.32 15.80
N ILE A 148 -5.25 -10.26 15.88
CA ILE A 148 -4.74 -9.73 17.15
C ILE A 148 -5.90 -9.32 18.07
N CYS A 149 -6.95 -8.68 17.55
CA CYS A 149 -8.13 -8.33 18.34
C CYS A 149 -8.81 -9.57 18.94
N MET A 150 -9.01 -10.62 18.13
CA MET A 150 -9.63 -11.86 18.59
C MET A 150 -8.78 -12.58 19.64
N VAL A 151 -7.46 -12.64 19.44
CA VAL A 151 -6.51 -13.30 20.36
C VAL A 151 -6.35 -12.51 21.66
N ALA A 152 -6.20 -11.17 21.58
CA ALA A 152 -5.96 -10.32 22.75
C ALA A 152 -7.16 -10.29 23.71
N TYR A 153 -8.39 -10.40 23.18
CA TYR A 153 -9.60 -10.42 23.99
C TYR A 153 -10.08 -11.84 24.34
N HIS A 154 -9.33 -12.88 23.95
CA HIS A 154 -9.65 -14.25 24.33
C HIS A 154 -9.52 -14.40 25.85
N ASN A 155 -10.62 -14.78 26.52
CA ASN A 155 -10.74 -14.85 27.99
C ASN A 155 -10.48 -13.53 28.74
N HIS A 156 -10.58 -12.38 28.08
CA HIS A 156 -10.45 -11.08 28.74
C HIS A 156 -11.77 -10.67 29.43
N PRO A 157 -11.75 -10.08 30.64
CA PRO A 157 -12.96 -9.71 31.39
C PRO A 157 -13.91 -8.74 30.66
N ASN A 158 -13.40 -7.98 29.69
CA ASN A 158 -14.17 -7.05 28.86
C ASN A 158 -14.63 -7.66 27.52
N PHE A 159 -14.56 -8.97 27.36
CA PHE A 159 -14.94 -9.63 26.12
C PHE A 159 -16.42 -9.41 25.77
N LYS A 160 -16.65 -8.94 24.55
CA LYS A 160 -17.99 -8.82 23.95
C LYS A 160 -17.96 -9.51 22.60
N ALA A 161 -18.79 -10.54 22.43
CA ALA A 161 -18.82 -11.39 21.24
C ALA A 161 -18.97 -10.60 19.93
N VAL A 162 -19.83 -9.58 19.90
CA VAL A 162 -20.03 -8.78 18.68
C VAL A 162 -18.80 -7.95 18.31
N ARG A 163 -18.21 -7.22 19.29
CA ARG A 163 -17.12 -6.27 19.03
C ARG A 163 -15.75 -6.91 18.87
N HIS A 164 -15.49 -8.00 19.58
CA HIS A 164 -14.16 -8.59 19.67
C HIS A 164 -14.05 -9.94 18.93
N PHE A 165 -15.16 -10.47 18.43
CA PHE A 165 -15.16 -11.71 17.65
C PHE A 165 -15.89 -11.56 16.32
N LEU A 166 -17.19 -11.22 16.31
CA LEU A 166 -17.99 -11.20 15.07
C LEU A 166 -17.51 -10.14 14.06
N ILE A 167 -17.32 -8.89 14.49
CA ILE A 167 -16.84 -7.81 13.62
C ILE A 167 -15.42 -8.10 13.10
N PRO A 168 -14.44 -8.46 13.94
CA PRO A 168 -13.11 -8.88 13.46
C PRO A 168 -13.14 -10.10 12.54
N LEU A 169 -13.97 -11.10 12.81
CA LEU A 169 -14.10 -12.29 11.97
C LEU A 169 -14.65 -11.94 10.59
N PHE A 170 -15.69 -11.11 10.53
CA PHE A 170 -16.22 -10.60 9.26
C PHE A 170 -15.15 -9.82 8.50
N GLY A 171 -14.42 -8.92 9.16
CA GLY A 171 -13.32 -8.17 8.55
C GLY A 171 -12.21 -9.09 8.01
N LEU A 172 -11.83 -10.12 8.75
CA LEU A 172 -10.85 -11.11 8.33
C LEU A 172 -11.33 -11.85 7.07
N LEU A 173 -12.56 -12.36 7.08
CA LEU A 173 -13.13 -13.08 5.95
C LEU A 173 -13.29 -12.18 4.73
N ALA A 174 -13.74 -10.94 4.89
CA ALA A 174 -13.89 -9.98 3.81
C ALA A 174 -12.55 -9.65 3.14
N ASN A 175 -11.52 -9.34 3.93
CA ASN A 175 -10.18 -9.06 3.39
C ASN A 175 -9.59 -10.31 2.69
N LEU A 176 -9.79 -11.50 3.26
CA LEU A 176 -9.34 -12.76 2.66
C LEU A 176 -10.05 -13.05 1.33
N VAL A 177 -11.38 -12.88 1.29
CA VAL A 177 -12.17 -13.08 0.06
C VAL A 177 -11.74 -12.10 -1.03
N CYS A 178 -11.54 -10.82 -0.71
CA CYS A 178 -11.03 -9.85 -1.67
C CYS A 178 -9.66 -10.24 -2.21
N MET A 179 -8.73 -10.65 -1.34
CA MET A 179 -7.39 -11.06 -1.75
C MET A 179 -7.42 -12.33 -2.62
N LEU A 180 -8.24 -13.33 -2.25
CA LEU A 180 -8.43 -14.56 -3.03
C LEU A 180 -9.10 -14.27 -4.38
N ALA A 181 -10.06 -13.35 -4.43
CA ALA A 181 -10.71 -12.93 -5.66
C ALA A 181 -9.68 -12.39 -6.68
N TYR A 182 -8.75 -11.53 -6.26
CA TYR A 182 -7.69 -11.03 -7.14
C TYR A 182 -6.77 -12.13 -7.69
N ILE A 183 -6.63 -13.26 -7.00
CA ILE A 183 -5.81 -14.39 -7.44
C ILE A 183 -6.62 -15.35 -8.33
N VAL A 184 -7.91 -15.59 -8.01
CA VAL A 184 -8.76 -16.59 -8.65
C VAL A 184 -9.46 -16.06 -9.91
N LEU A 185 -9.96 -14.83 -9.89
CA LEU A 185 -10.70 -14.25 -11.04
C LEU A 185 -9.89 -14.28 -12.35
N PRO A 186 -8.56 -14.00 -12.36
CA PRO A 186 -7.77 -14.12 -13.58
C PRO A 186 -7.72 -15.55 -14.16
N PHE A 187 -7.85 -16.59 -13.34
CA PHE A 187 -7.96 -17.98 -13.83
C PHE A 187 -9.31 -18.27 -14.48
N MET A 188 -10.35 -17.52 -14.10
CA MET A 188 -11.69 -17.59 -14.70
C MET A 188 -11.82 -16.73 -15.97
N GLY A 189 -10.72 -16.14 -16.46
CA GLY A 189 -10.69 -15.28 -17.63
C GLY A 189 -11.20 -13.86 -17.38
N ILE A 190 -11.42 -13.49 -16.12
CA ILE A 190 -11.90 -12.16 -15.71
C ILE A 190 -10.74 -11.43 -15.04
N GLY A 191 -10.15 -10.45 -15.72
CA GLY A 191 -9.06 -9.64 -15.18
C GLY A 191 -7.67 -10.08 -15.62
N THR A 192 -6.67 -9.35 -15.16
CA THR A 192 -5.30 -9.42 -15.64
C THR A 192 -4.49 -10.40 -14.79
N LYS A 193 -3.63 -11.22 -15.42
CA LYS A 193 -2.89 -12.29 -14.73
C LYS A 193 -1.55 -11.80 -14.20
N LEU A 194 -0.87 -10.91 -14.92
CA LEU A 194 0.53 -10.59 -14.65
C LEU A 194 0.69 -9.71 -13.40
N GLU A 195 -0.24 -8.81 -13.12
CA GLU A 195 -0.17 -7.88 -11.99
C GLU A 195 -0.42 -8.55 -10.64
N PRO A 196 -1.44 -9.41 -10.45
CA PRO A 196 -1.65 -10.09 -9.17
C PRO A 196 -0.51 -11.01 -8.76
N PHE A 197 0.08 -11.76 -9.70
CA PHE A 197 1.19 -12.66 -9.37
C PHE A 197 2.48 -11.91 -9.09
N THR A 198 2.76 -10.82 -9.82
CA THR A 198 3.94 -9.98 -9.53
C THR A 198 3.80 -9.28 -8.19
N ALA A 199 2.61 -8.75 -7.87
CA ALA A 199 2.32 -8.19 -6.55
C ALA A 199 2.47 -9.21 -5.41
N LEU A 200 1.99 -10.45 -5.61
CA LEU A 200 2.15 -11.53 -4.64
C LEU A 200 3.63 -11.91 -4.44
N GLY A 201 4.42 -11.96 -5.53
CA GLY A 201 5.86 -12.20 -5.48
C GLY A 201 6.60 -11.13 -4.68
N VAL A 202 6.30 -9.85 -4.92
CA VAL A 202 6.85 -8.73 -4.16
C VAL A 202 6.47 -8.82 -2.67
N ALA A 203 5.21 -9.13 -2.38
CA ALA A 203 4.74 -9.33 -1.01
C ALA A 203 5.46 -10.50 -0.30
N ALA A 204 5.67 -11.61 -1.01
CA ALA A 204 6.41 -12.77 -0.48
C ALA A 204 7.87 -12.41 -0.16
N ILE A 205 8.55 -11.66 -1.04
CA ILE A 205 9.93 -11.19 -0.78
C ILE A 205 9.98 -10.34 0.49
N TRP A 206 9.04 -9.41 0.65
CA TRP A 206 8.96 -8.57 1.85
C TRP A 206 8.64 -9.36 3.11
N LEU A 207 7.76 -10.35 3.03
CA LEU A 207 7.44 -11.25 4.14
C LEU A 207 8.67 -12.06 4.57
N VAL A 208 9.42 -12.60 3.61
CA VAL A 208 10.68 -13.33 3.88
C VAL A 208 11.72 -12.40 4.48
N TYR A 209 11.93 -11.21 3.91
CA TYR A 209 12.86 -10.22 4.44
C TYR A 209 12.52 -9.80 5.88
N GLY A 210 11.24 -9.49 6.14
CA GLY A 210 10.74 -9.16 7.46
C GLY A 210 10.90 -10.31 8.46
N GLY A 211 10.62 -11.55 8.04
CA GLY A 211 10.82 -12.75 8.86
C GLY A 211 12.28 -13.00 9.21
N ILE A 212 13.20 -12.83 8.25
CA ILE A 212 14.66 -12.96 8.48
C ILE A 212 15.13 -11.88 9.46
N TYR A 213 14.71 -10.63 9.24
CA TYR A 213 15.07 -9.52 10.12
C TYR A 213 14.54 -9.74 11.54
N PHE A 214 13.28 -10.14 11.69
CA PHE A 214 12.67 -10.44 12.98
C PHE A 214 13.41 -11.58 13.70
N ALA A 215 13.65 -12.71 13.02
CA ALA A 215 14.37 -13.84 13.61
C ALA A 215 15.80 -13.48 14.04
N ARG A 216 16.49 -12.63 13.29
CA ARG A 216 17.83 -12.11 13.66
C ARG A 216 17.76 -11.14 14.84
N SER A 217 16.79 -10.23 14.84
CA SER A 217 16.59 -9.25 15.90
C SER A 217 16.24 -9.92 17.23
N THR A 218 15.34 -10.92 17.22
CA THR A 218 14.97 -11.69 18.42
C THR A 218 16.18 -12.44 18.99
N LYS A 219 17.01 -13.06 18.13
CA LYS A 219 18.23 -13.75 18.56
C LYS A 219 19.28 -12.79 19.13
N ALA A 220 19.46 -11.62 18.52
CA ALA A 220 20.42 -10.62 18.98
C ALA A 220 20.00 -9.93 20.28
N SER A 221 18.69 -9.75 20.50
CA SER A 221 18.15 -9.02 21.64
C SER A 221 17.90 -9.89 22.87
N GLY A 222 18.00 -11.22 22.76
CA GLY A 222 17.78 -12.15 23.88
C GLY A 222 16.37 -12.12 24.50
N ARG A 223 15.42 -11.38 23.89
CA ARG A 223 14.04 -11.27 24.36
C ARG A 223 13.32 -12.60 24.13
N THR A 224 12.84 -13.20 25.22
CA THR A 224 11.84 -14.27 25.14
C THR A 224 10.59 -13.69 24.47
N THR A 225 10.02 -14.41 23.50
CA THR A 225 8.82 -14.01 22.74
C THR A 225 7.55 -13.89 23.61
N MET A 226 7.66 -14.16 24.91
CA MET A 226 6.60 -14.01 25.89
C MET A 226 7.02 -12.95 26.92
N VAL A 227 6.21 -11.89 27.04
CA VAL A 227 6.37 -10.88 28.08
C VAL A 227 5.97 -11.49 29.43
N GLU A 228 6.88 -12.23 30.06
CA GLU A 228 6.63 -12.79 31.41
C GLU A 228 6.46 -11.69 32.47
N SER A 229 7.00 -10.49 32.25
CA SER A 229 7.07 -9.45 33.29
C SER A 229 5.76 -8.69 33.55
N ARG A 230 4.83 -8.61 32.57
CA ARG A 230 3.57 -7.87 32.75
C ARG A 230 2.46 -8.66 33.44
N ALA A 231 2.52 -9.99 33.44
CA ALA A 231 1.54 -10.83 34.13
C ALA A 231 1.65 -10.71 35.67
N LYS A 232 2.85 -10.45 36.21
CA LYS A 232 3.06 -10.26 37.65
C LYS A 232 2.54 -8.91 38.17
N GLN A 233 2.51 -7.88 37.34
CA GLN A 233 2.11 -6.52 37.76
C GLN A 233 0.60 -6.28 37.71
N ALA A 234 -0.15 -7.11 36.97
CA ALA A 234 -1.61 -7.09 36.96
C ALA A 234 -2.23 -7.99 38.06
N MET A 235 -1.40 -8.74 38.81
CA MET A 235 -1.81 -9.62 39.92
C MET A 235 -1.25 -9.19 41.28
N SER A 236 -0.67 -7.98 41.38
CA SER A 236 -0.27 -7.31 42.64
C SER A 236 -1.05 -6.03 42.83
#